data_AF-A0A962RAL4-F1
#
_entry.id   AF-A0A962RAL4-F1
#
_cell.length_a   1.000
_cell.length_b   1.000
_cell.length_c   1.000
_cell.angle_alpha   90.00
_cell.angle_beta   90.00
_cell.angle_gamma   90.00
#
_symmetry.space_group_name_H-M   'P 1'
#
loop_
_entity.id
_entity.type
_entity.pdbx_description
1 polymer ?
#
loop_
_entity_poly.entity_id
_entity_poly.type
_entity_poly.pdbx_seq_one_letter_code
_entity_poly.pdbx_strand_id
1 'polypeptide(L)'
;SPDEIKEFVSHSWYDYSGGKDEGLHPYVGETNLHYTGPKPPYTQLNVDESYSWLKSPRWNGKAMEVGPLARVLMLYASGHEMTRDLVGMTLSKLDLPPRALFSTLGRTAARTLETKIIVEAMQGWYDSLITNIKAGDTKTFNETQWDPSTWPKEARGVGYTEAPRGGLAHWVVIKDGVIDNYQAVVPSTWNAGPRDAENQAGPYEAALQDNHQLHDPKQPIEILRTIHSFDPCIACAVHVTDPDGEELVQVQIR
;
A
#
# COMPACT_ATOMS: atom_id res chain seq x y z
N SER A 1 -7.72 -5.64 15.47
CA SER A 1 -7.89 -7.02 15.98
C SER A 1 -6.93 -7.97 15.26
N PRO A 2 -6.44 -9.08 15.86
CA PRO A 2 -5.61 -10.08 15.15
C PRO A 2 -6.26 -10.63 13.88
N ASP A 3 -7.59 -10.57 13.79
CA ASP A 3 -8.33 -11.11 12.65
C ASP A 3 -8.60 -10.13 11.50
N GLU A 4 -8.27 -8.84 11.68
CA GLU A 4 -8.61 -7.82 10.69
C GLU A 4 -7.61 -7.79 9.53
N ILE A 5 -6.35 -7.46 9.79
CA ILE A 5 -5.32 -7.36 8.74
C ILE A 5 -4.52 -8.65 8.75
N LYS A 6 -4.60 -9.40 7.65
CA LYS A 6 -3.81 -10.61 7.42
C LYS A 6 -3.15 -10.57 6.06
N GLU A 7 -1.94 -11.12 5.96
CA GLU A 7 -1.23 -11.34 4.71
C GLU A 7 -1.18 -12.83 4.37
N PHE A 8 -1.62 -13.18 3.17
CA PHE A 8 -1.57 -14.55 2.64
C PHE A 8 -0.42 -14.72 1.65
N VAL A 9 0.02 -15.96 1.45
CA VAL A 9 1.12 -16.30 0.52
C VAL A 9 0.80 -17.48 -0.41
N SER A 10 -0.47 -17.89 -0.53
CA SER A 10 -0.90 -19.02 -1.36
C SER A 10 -0.40 -18.92 -2.82
N HIS A 11 -0.46 -17.73 -3.41
CA HIS A 11 0.05 -17.45 -4.77
C HIS A 11 1.34 -16.60 -4.77
N SER A 12 2.09 -16.62 -3.67
CA SER A 12 3.32 -15.85 -3.49
C SER A 12 4.53 -16.76 -3.26
N TRP A 13 5.72 -16.33 -3.67
CA TRP A 13 6.98 -17.09 -3.50
C TRP A 13 7.54 -17.01 -2.07
N TYR A 14 6.71 -17.37 -1.10
CA TYR A 14 7.08 -17.48 0.31
C TYR A 14 6.53 -18.77 0.90
N ASP A 15 7.13 -19.19 2.02
CA ASP A 15 6.60 -20.25 2.88
C ASP A 15 6.26 -19.71 4.26
N TYR A 16 5.11 -20.14 4.76
CA TYR A 16 4.71 -19.98 6.15
C TYR A 16 4.79 -21.32 6.87
N SER A 17 5.27 -21.31 8.12
CA SER A 17 5.39 -22.51 8.94
C SER A 17 4.05 -23.22 9.18
N GLY A 18 2.94 -22.46 9.23
CA GLY A 18 1.56 -22.97 9.34
C GLY A 18 0.94 -23.45 8.01
N GLY A 19 1.63 -23.26 6.89
CA GLY A 19 1.12 -23.56 5.55
C GLY A 19 0.67 -22.30 4.79
N LYS A 20 0.72 -22.36 3.44
CA LYS A 20 0.55 -21.19 2.57
C LYS A 20 -0.89 -20.64 2.50
N ASP A 21 -1.86 -21.46 2.90
CA ASP A 21 -3.27 -21.07 2.88
C ASP A 21 -3.70 -20.30 4.14
N GLU A 22 -2.85 -20.24 5.16
CA GLU A 22 -3.10 -19.47 6.38
C GLU A 22 -2.69 -18.00 6.20
N GLY A 23 -3.59 -17.09 6.56
CA GLY A 23 -3.28 -15.67 6.63
C GLY A 23 -2.67 -15.32 7.98
N LEU A 24 -1.53 -14.63 7.98
CA LEU A 24 -0.86 -14.20 9.21
C LEU A 24 -1.09 -12.71 9.46
N HIS A 25 -1.40 -12.35 10.71
CA HIS A 25 -1.37 -10.96 11.15
C HIS A 25 0.09 -10.48 11.24
N PRO A 26 0.44 -9.24 10.83
CA PRO A 26 1.84 -8.80 10.74
C PRO A 26 2.69 -8.93 12.02
N TYR A 27 2.11 -8.84 13.22
CA TYR A 27 2.85 -9.13 14.46
C TYR A 27 3.49 -10.53 14.52
N VAL A 28 2.89 -11.52 13.85
CA VAL A 28 3.38 -12.90 13.74
C VAL A 28 3.68 -13.25 12.28
N GLY A 29 3.81 -12.25 11.41
CA GLY A 29 4.08 -12.47 10.00
C GLY A 29 5.47 -13.05 9.78
N GLU A 30 5.58 -13.90 8.76
CA GLU A 30 6.81 -14.55 8.35
C GLU A 30 7.23 -14.04 6.96
N THR A 31 8.53 -14.06 6.66
CA THR A 31 9.06 -13.65 5.34
C THR A 31 10.17 -14.61 4.93
N ASN A 32 9.82 -15.88 4.73
CA ASN A 32 10.75 -16.91 4.27
C ASN A 32 10.65 -17.05 2.75
N LEU A 33 11.69 -16.63 2.03
CA LEU A 33 11.71 -16.65 0.55
C LEU A 33 11.70 -18.10 0.03
N HIS A 34 10.77 -18.41 -0.87
CA HIS A 34 10.66 -19.73 -1.48
C HIS A 34 10.20 -19.63 -2.95
N TYR A 35 11.17 -19.45 -3.85
CA TYR A 35 10.89 -19.36 -5.28
C TYR A 35 10.59 -20.74 -5.87
N THR A 36 9.35 -20.92 -6.31
CA THR A 36 8.87 -22.14 -7.00
C THR A 36 8.53 -21.89 -8.47
N GLY A 37 8.77 -20.67 -8.95
CA GLY A 37 8.45 -20.28 -10.32
C GLY A 37 9.35 -20.95 -11.38
N PRO A 38 9.06 -20.70 -12.66
CA PRO A 38 9.83 -21.26 -13.76
C PRO A 38 11.30 -20.79 -13.75
N LYS A 39 12.21 -21.64 -14.21
CA LYS A 39 13.63 -21.28 -14.37
C LYS A 39 13.79 -20.32 -15.58
N PRO A 40 14.47 -19.16 -15.43
CA PRO A 40 14.76 -18.29 -16.56
C PRO A 40 15.65 -18.95 -17.64
N PRO A 41 15.47 -18.62 -18.94
CA PRO A 41 14.42 -17.76 -19.47
C PRO A 41 13.09 -18.49 -19.59
N TYR A 42 12.00 -17.79 -19.25
CA TYR A 42 10.63 -18.28 -19.44
C TYR A 42 9.81 -17.20 -20.15
N THR A 43 8.72 -17.60 -20.79
CA THR A 43 7.80 -16.69 -21.50
C THR A 43 6.47 -16.48 -20.78
N GLN A 44 6.13 -17.34 -19.82
CA GLN A 44 4.88 -17.32 -19.06
C GLN A 44 5.13 -17.77 -17.62
N LEU A 45 4.31 -17.28 -16.69
CA LEU A 45 4.21 -17.78 -15.32
C LEU A 45 3.13 -18.86 -15.24
N ASN A 46 3.23 -19.76 -14.27
CA ASN A 46 2.12 -20.64 -13.89
C ASN A 46 1.26 -19.90 -12.85
N VAL A 47 0.10 -19.40 -13.25
CA VAL A 47 -0.77 -18.59 -12.38
C VAL A 47 -1.70 -19.42 -11.49
N ASP A 48 -1.74 -20.74 -11.70
CA ASP A 48 -2.45 -21.68 -10.81
C ASP A 48 -1.61 -22.02 -9.56
N GLU A 49 -0.35 -21.61 -9.52
CA GLU A 49 0.59 -21.77 -8.41
C GLU A 49 1.07 -20.40 -7.91
N SER A 50 2.21 -20.35 -7.21
CA SER A 50 2.82 -19.08 -6.82
C SER A 50 3.42 -18.34 -8.03
N TYR A 51 3.04 -17.07 -8.21
CA TYR A 51 3.44 -16.26 -9.37
C TYR A 51 3.91 -14.83 -9.04
N SER A 52 4.08 -14.49 -7.76
CA SER A 52 4.48 -13.15 -7.35
C SER A 52 5.38 -13.15 -6.11
N TRP A 53 6.26 -12.15 -6.00
CA TRP A 53 6.97 -11.82 -4.76
C TRP A 53 6.16 -10.90 -3.83
N LEU A 54 4.92 -10.55 -4.18
CA LEU A 54 4.04 -9.81 -3.28
C LEU A 54 3.23 -10.78 -2.45
N LYS A 55 3.14 -10.51 -1.14
CA LYS A 55 2.10 -11.10 -0.28
C LYS A 55 0.72 -10.56 -0.69
N SER A 56 -0.33 -11.22 -0.19
CA SER A 56 -1.74 -10.89 -0.47
C SER A 56 -2.43 -10.39 0.80
N PRO A 57 -2.32 -9.10 1.16
CA PRO A 57 -3.01 -8.56 2.33
C PRO A 57 -4.52 -8.49 2.10
N ARG A 58 -5.29 -8.79 3.14
CA ARG A 58 -6.75 -8.76 3.18
C ARG A 58 -7.22 -8.11 4.47
N TRP A 59 -8.32 -7.37 4.40
CA TRP A 59 -9.00 -6.80 5.57
C TRP A 59 -10.30 -7.56 5.82
N ASN A 60 -10.40 -8.24 6.96
CA ASN A 60 -11.52 -9.14 7.29
C ASN A 60 -11.82 -10.12 6.14
N GLY A 61 -10.76 -10.72 5.58
CA GLY A 61 -10.85 -11.66 4.46
C GLY A 61 -11.19 -11.06 3.10
N LYS A 62 -11.24 -9.72 2.97
CA LYS A 62 -11.59 -9.04 1.71
C LYS A 62 -10.38 -8.35 1.09
N ALA A 63 -10.28 -8.44 -0.24
CA ALA A 63 -9.37 -7.60 -1.01
C ALA A 63 -9.81 -6.13 -0.93
N MET A 64 -8.87 -5.22 -0.69
CA MET A 64 -9.14 -3.79 -0.51
C MET A 64 -8.27 -2.96 -1.44
N GLU A 65 -8.88 -1.97 -2.09
CA GLU A 65 -8.15 -0.90 -2.77
C GLU A 65 -7.77 0.19 -1.76
N VAL A 66 -6.49 0.58 -1.77
CA VAL A 66 -5.97 1.72 -0.98
C VAL A 66 -5.42 2.80 -1.90
N GLY A 67 -5.28 4.02 -1.39
CA GLY A 67 -4.70 5.15 -2.11
C GLY A 67 -5.62 6.36 -2.21
N PRO A 68 -5.31 7.28 -3.14
CA PRO A 68 -6.04 8.54 -3.26
C PRO A 68 -7.55 8.37 -3.43
N LEU A 69 -7.98 7.38 -4.23
CA LEU A 69 -9.40 7.11 -4.43
C LEU A 69 -10.10 6.72 -3.12
N ALA A 70 -9.51 5.81 -2.35
CA ALA A 70 -10.05 5.39 -1.06
C ALA A 70 -10.19 6.58 -0.10
N ARG A 71 -9.16 7.42 0.02
CA ARG A 71 -9.19 8.60 0.91
C ARG A 71 -10.23 9.64 0.47
N VAL A 72 -10.31 9.95 -0.83
CA VAL A 72 -11.31 10.89 -1.36
C VAL A 72 -12.72 10.36 -1.12
N LEU A 73 -12.98 9.07 -1.34
CA LEU A 73 -14.28 8.46 -1.05
C LEU A 73 -14.61 8.50 0.44
N MET A 74 -13.64 8.23 1.32
CA MET A 74 -13.82 8.31 2.77
C MET A 74 -14.13 9.72 3.24
N LEU A 75 -13.39 10.74 2.77
CA LEU A 75 -13.63 12.15 3.08
C LEU A 75 -15.00 12.62 2.54
N TYR A 76 -15.36 12.19 1.34
CA TYR A 76 -16.67 12.49 0.76
C TYR A 76 -17.81 11.90 1.61
N ALA A 77 -17.67 10.64 2.01
CA ALA A 77 -18.64 9.92 2.82
C ALA A 77 -18.77 10.52 4.23
N SER A 78 -17.66 10.92 4.85
CA SER A 78 -17.63 11.51 6.20
C SER A 78 -18.18 12.93 6.27
N GLY A 79 -18.40 13.58 5.13
CA GLY A 79 -18.96 14.94 5.09
C GLY A 79 -17.94 16.06 5.05
N HIS A 80 -16.69 15.77 4.68
CA HIS A 80 -15.68 16.81 4.51
C HIS A 80 -16.07 17.76 3.37
N GLU A 81 -16.45 19.00 3.72
CA GLU A 81 -17.06 19.98 2.80
C GLU A 81 -16.19 20.23 1.57
N MET A 82 -14.91 20.55 1.77
CA MET A 82 -13.98 20.80 0.67
C MET A 82 -13.88 19.61 -0.31
N THR A 83 -13.89 18.37 0.20
CA THR A 83 -13.86 17.20 -0.67
C THR A 83 -15.16 17.07 -1.46
N ARG A 84 -16.32 17.28 -0.82
CA ARG A 84 -17.62 17.22 -1.51
C ARG A 84 -17.73 18.27 -2.61
N ASP A 85 -17.26 19.49 -2.35
CA ASP A 85 -17.25 20.57 -3.33
C ASP A 85 -16.33 20.27 -4.51
N LEU A 86 -15.11 19.81 -4.24
CA LEU A 86 -14.14 19.44 -5.28
C LEU A 86 -14.63 18.27 -6.15
N VAL A 87 -15.20 17.23 -5.53
CA VAL A 87 -15.78 16.09 -6.24
C VAL A 87 -17.00 16.54 -7.05
N GLY A 88 -17.90 17.32 -6.46
CA GLY A 88 -19.10 17.84 -7.13
C GLY A 88 -18.76 18.71 -8.34
N MET A 89 -17.80 19.64 -8.18
CA MET A 89 -17.28 20.46 -9.27
C MET A 89 -16.69 19.62 -10.39
N THR A 90 -15.86 18.61 -10.06
CA THR A 90 -15.22 17.74 -11.04
C THR A 90 -16.24 16.95 -11.85
N LEU A 91 -17.20 16.31 -11.16
CA LEU A 91 -18.24 15.51 -11.78
C LEU A 91 -19.16 16.37 -12.66
N SER A 92 -19.57 17.55 -12.18
CA SER A 92 -20.40 18.48 -12.95
C SER A 92 -19.66 19.00 -14.18
N LYS A 93 -18.37 19.34 -14.06
CA LYS A 93 -17.56 19.84 -15.18
C LYS A 93 -17.38 18.82 -16.29
N LEU A 94 -17.29 17.55 -15.93
CA LEU A 94 -17.12 16.43 -16.86
C LEU A 94 -18.46 15.83 -17.33
N ASP A 95 -19.59 16.31 -16.81
CA ASP A 95 -20.92 15.74 -17.04
C ASP A 95 -20.98 14.24 -16.72
N LEU A 96 -20.43 13.86 -15.56
CA LEU A 96 -20.33 12.47 -15.11
C LEU A 96 -21.14 12.21 -13.84
N PRO A 97 -21.77 11.03 -13.71
CA PRO A 97 -22.46 10.65 -12.47
C PRO A 97 -21.44 10.26 -11.37
N PRO A 98 -21.83 10.24 -10.08
CA PRO A 98 -20.95 9.83 -8.99
C PRO A 98 -20.30 8.45 -9.16
N ARG A 99 -20.99 7.52 -9.86
CA ARG A 99 -20.45 6.19 -10.16
C ARG A 99 -19.14 6.24 -10.97
N ALA A 100 -18.89 7.32 -11.72
CA ALA A 100 -17.67 7.49 -12.49
C ALA A 100 -16.39 7.60 -11.63
N LEU A 101 -16.51 7.87 -10.32
CA LEU A 101 -15.38 7.84 -9.39
C LEU A 101 -14.76 6.43 -9.26
N PHE A 102 -15.55 5.37 -9.42
CA PHE A 102 -15.10 3.99 -9.34
C PHE A 102 -14.52 3.54 -10.69
N SER A 103 -13.45 4.21 -11.13
CA SER A 103 -12.82 3.96 -12.43
C SER A 103 -11.34 4.39 -12.44
N THR A 104 -10.61 3.99 -13.48
CA THR A 104 -9.26 4.48 -13.78
C THR A 104 -9.18 6.02 -13.87
N LEU A 105 -10.20 6.66 -14.44
CA LEU A 105 -10.30 8.11 -14.48
C LEU A 105 -10.54 8.70 -13.09
N GLY A 106 -11.49 8.12 -12.34
CA GLY A 106 -11.82 8.56 -10.99
C GLY A 106 -10.65 8.46 -10.02
N ARG A 107 -9.85 7.39 -10.10
CA ARG A 107 -8.60 7.22 -9.34
C ARG A 107 -7.57 8.29 -9.68
N THR A 108 -7.43 8.61 -10.96
CA THR A 108 -6.52 9.65 -11.44
C THR A 108 -6.97 11.04 -10.96
N ALA A 109 -8.27 11.34 -11.04
CA ALA A 109 -8.85 12.56 -10.52
C ALA A 109 -8.65 12.68 -9.00
N ALA A 110 -8.91 11.61 -8.24
CA ALA A 110 -8.79 11.59 -6.79
C ALA A 110 -7.39 12.01 -6.31
N ARG A 111 -6.31 11.56 -6.97
CA ARG A 111 -4.94 11.99 -6.68
C ARG A 111 -4.75 13.50 -6.81
N THR A 112 -5.38 14.10 -7.81
CA THR A 112 -5.33 15.56 -8.04
C THR A 112 -6.14 16.31 -6.97
N LEU A 113 -7.34 15.83 -6.64
CA LEU A 113 -8.21 16.45 -5.65
C LEU A 113 -7.59 16.40 -4.25
N GLU A 114 -7.03 15.25 -3.87
CA GLU A 114 -6.25 15.09 -2.65
C GLU A 114 -5.10 16.10 -2.57
N THR A 115 -4.35 16.28 -3.66
CA THR A 115 -3.24 17.23 -3.70
C THR A 115 -3.72 18.65 -3.38
N LYS A 116 -4.89 19.03 -3.91
CA LYS A 116 -5.52 20.32 -3.59
C LYS A 116 -5.94 20.43 -2.12
N ILE A 117 -6.44 19.35 -1.51
CA ILE A 117 -6.80 19.35 -0.08
C ILE A 117 -5.56 19.51 0.79
N ILE A 118 -4.49 18.76 0.49
CA ILE A 118 -3.26 18.80 1.29
C ILE A 118 -2.59 20.17 1.20
N VAL A 119 -2.52 20.79 0.02
CA VAL A 119 -1.88 22.11 -0.12
C VAL A 119 -2.63 23.20 0.66
N GLU A 120 -3.95 23.14 0.77
CA GLU A 120 -4.72 24.07 1.61
C GLU A 120 -4.49 23.79 3.10
N ALA A 121 -4.32 22.53 3.51
CA ALA A 121 -4.08 22.17 4.91
C ALA A 121 -2.67 22.60 5.41
N MET A 122 -1.67 22.64 4.52
CA MET A 122 -0.27 22.92 4.89
C MET A 122 -0.09 24.27 5.59
N GLN A 123 -0.83 25.31 5.18
CA GLN A 123 -0.74 26.62 5.83
C GLN A 123 -1.20 26.57 7.29
N GLY A 124 -2.28 25.84 7.58
CA GLY A 124 -2.78 25.68 8.95
C GLY A 124 -1.78 24.98 9.88
N TRP A 125 -1.06 23.97 9.37
CA TRP A 125 0.01 23.31 10.14
C TRP A 125 1.19 24.25 10.39
N TYR A 126 1.59 25.04 9.38
CA TYR A 126 2.65 26.03 9.53
C TYR A 126 2.28 27.10 10.56
N ASP A 127 1.06 27.66 10.48
CA ASP A 127 0.60 28.68 11.41
C ASP A 127 0.52 28.15 12.85
N SER A 128 0.11 26.88 13.01
CA SER A 128 0.10 26.20 14.30
C SER A 128 1.52 26.05 14.88
N LEU A 129 2.48 25.64 14.05
CA LEU A 129 3.90 25.55 14.43
C LEU A 129 4.44 26.91 14.88
N ILE A 130 4.22 27.97 14.09
CA ILE A 130 4.68 29.32 14.42
C ILE A 130 4.01 29.85 15.69
N THR A 131 2.74 29.53 15.91
CA THR A 131 2.00 29.92 17.12
C THR A 131 2.60 29.27 18.37
N ASN A 132 2.91 27.97 18.32
CA ASN A 132 3.54 27.26 19.44
C ASN A 132 4.92 27.84 19.79
N ILE A 133 5.74 28.12 18.77
CA ILE A 133 7.06 28.75 18.96
C ILE A 133 6.92 30.14 19.60
N LYS A 134 5.96 30.96 19.13
CA LYS A 134 5.68 32.29 19.73
C LYS A 134 5.18 32.20 21.17
N ALA A 135 4.49 31.14 21.53
CA ALA A 135 4.05 30.87 22.89
C ALA A 135 5.17 30.35 23.81
N GLY A 136 6.38 30.15 23.27
CA GLY A 136 7.57 29.72 24.01
C GLY A 136 7.82 28.21 23.99
N ASP A 137 6.99 27.42 23.29
CA ASP A 137 7.24 25.99 23.12
C ASP A 137 8.16 25.74 21.93
N THR A 138 9.40 25.37 22.23
CA THR A 138 10.43 25.01 21.25
C THR A 138 10.93 23.57 21.44
N LYS A 139 10.20 22.72 22.20
CA LYS A 139 10.62 21.33 22.44
C LYS A 139 10.39 20.50 21.17
N THR A 140 11.44 19.89 20.64
CA THR A 140 11.40 19.09 19.39
C THR A 140 11.67 17.60 19.59
N PHE A 141 12.10 17.20 20.79
CA PHE A 141 12.53 15.84 21.09
C PHE A 141 12.08 15.44 22.50
N ASN A 142 11.52 14.23 22.65
CA ASN A 142 11.22 13.63 23.95
C ASN A 142 12.25 12.55 24.27
N GLU A 143 13.08 12.84 25.26
CA GLU A 143 14.23 12.06 25.72
C GLU A 143 13.87 10.92 26.68
N THR A 144 12.62 10.88 27.19
CA THR A 144 12.20 10.04 28.32
C THR A 144 12.46 8.55 28.13
N GLN A 145 12.35 8.05 26.89
CA GLN A 145 12.59 6.64 26.53
C GLN A 145 13.63 6.52 25.41
N TRP A 146 14.62 7.42 25.38
CA TRP A 146 15.68 7.37 24.37
C TRP A 146 16.65 6.20 24.57
N ASP A 147 17.03 5.93 25.83
CA ASP A 147 17.94 4.84 26.17
C ASP A 147 17.18 3.50 26.23
N PRO A 148 17.58 2.46 25.47
CA PRO A 148 16.96 1.13 25.52
C PRO A 148 16.92 0.51 26.91
N SER A 149 17.82 0.90 27.82
CA SER A 149 17.80 0.43 29.21
C SER A 149 16.53 0.83 29.98
N THR A 150 15.81 1.84 29.48
CA THR A 150 14.53 2.33 30.05
C THR A 150 13.30 1.61 29.49
N TRP A 151 13.47 0.79 28.45
CA TRP A 151 12.36 0.14 27.77
C TRP A 151 11.86 -1.08 28.57
N PRO A 152 10.58 -1.45 28.44
CA PRO A 152 10.13 -2.76 28.90
C PRO A 152 10.88 -3.88 28.16
N LYS A 153 11.03 -5.04 28.80
CA LYS A 153 11.69 -6.21 28.20
C LYS A 153 11.00 -6.73 26.95
N GLU A 154 9.68 -6.60 26.86
CA GLU A 154 8.91 -6.93 25.65
C GLU A 154 7.94 -5.80 25.34
N ALA A 155 7.87 -5.41 24.07
CA ALA A 155 6.92 -4.43 23.57
C ALA A 155 6.45 -4.78 22.15
N ARG A 156 5.25 -4.34 21.79
CA ARG A 156 4.72 -4.39 20.43
C ARG A 156 4.20 -3.03 20.03
N GLY A 157 4.45 -2.63 18.80
CA GLY A 157 4.02 -1.35 18.26
C GLY A 157 3.56 -1.46 16.82
N VAL A 158 2.61 -0.60 16.45
CA VAL A 158 2.23 -0.36 15.06
C VAL A 158 2.36 1.13 14.78
N GLY A 159 3.19 1.47 13.80
CA GLY A 159 3.25 2.81 13.22
C GLY A 159 2.49 2.80 11.90
N TYR A 160 1.52 3.69 11.73
CA TYR A 160 0.74 3.78 10.49
C TYR A 160 0.73 5.20 9.94
N THR A 161 0.57 5.30 8.63
CA THR A 161 0.45 6.58 7.93
C THR A 161 -0.34 6.38 6.63
N GLU A 162 -0.92 7.47 6.14
CA GLU A 162 -1.44 7.53 4.77
C GLU A 162 -0.30 7.98 3.85
N ALA A 163 0.42 7.00 3.30
CA ALA A 163 1.42 7.26 2.28
C ALA A 163 0.73 7.72 0.98
N PRO A 164 1.46 8.35 0.03
CA PRO A 164 0.86 8.84 -1.22
C PRO A 164 0.03 7.78 -1.96
N ARG A 165 0.47 6.51 -1.91
CA ARG A 165 -0.17 5.36 -2.57
C ARG A 165 -1.25 4.66 -1.73
N GLY A 166 -1.44 5.02 -0.46
CA GLY A 166 -2.46 4.43 0.42
C GLY A 166 -2.01 4.21 1.87
N GLY A 167 -2.80 3.44 2.61
CA GLY A 167 -2.49 3.04 3.98
C GLY A 167 -1.22 2.20 4.07
N LEU A 168 -0.25 2.70 4.83
CA LEU A 168 1.03 2.07 5.15
C LEU A 168 1.06 1.79 6.65
N ALA A 169 1.45 0.59 7.05
CA ALA A 169 1.72 0.31 8.44
C ALA A 169 2.93 -0.61 8.63
N HIS A 170 3.68 -0.33 9.69
CA HIS A 170 4.85 -1.08 10.15
C HIS A 170 4.51 -1.64 11.52
N TRP A 171 4.65 -2.95 11.67
CA TRP A 171 4.49 -3.67 12.92
C TRP A 171 5.86 -4.09 13.43
N VAL A 172 6.13 -3.77 14.69
CA VAL A 172 7.39 -4.13 15.35
C VAL A 172 7.08 -4.89 16.64
N VAL A 173 7.83 -5.97 16.86
CA VAL A 173 7.94 -6.67 18.13
C VAL A 173 9.36 -6.46 18.63
N ILE A 174 9.50 -5.95 19.86
CA ILE A 174 10.78 -5.69 20.51
C ILE A 174 10.91 -6.64 21.68
N LYS A 175 12.04 -7.33 21.79
CA LYS A 175 12.42 -8.14 22.97
C LYS A 175 13.84 -7.81 23.39
N ASP A 176 14.05 -7.63 24.69
CA ASP A 176 15.34 -7.34 25.31
C ASP A 176 16.13 -6.22 24.61
N GLY A 177 15.42 -5.15 24.21
CA GLY A 177 16.00 -3.98 23.57
C GLY A 177 16.32 -4.12 22.07
N VAL A 178 16.00 -5.25 21.45
CA VAL A 178 16.23 -5.50 20.01
C VAL A 178 14.93 -5.82 19.27
N ILE A 179 14.93 -5.61 17.95
CA ILE A 179 13.81 -5.98 17.08
C ILE A 179 13.78 -7.51 16.97
N ASP A 180 12.69 -8.13 17.45
CA ASP A 180 12.42 -9.57 17.38
C ASP A 180 11.63 -9.93 16.11
N ASN A 181 10.67 -9.10 15.71
CA ASN A 181 9.97 -9.20 14.43
C ASN A 181 9.66 -7.82 13.86
N TYR A 182 9.74 -7.68 12.54
CA TYR A 182 9.38 -6.45 11.83
C TYR A 182 8.66 -6.80 10.53
N GLN A 183 7.43 -6.32 10.37
CA GLN A 183 6.63 -6.55 9.18
C GLN A 183 6.05 -5.23 8.68
N ALA A 184 6.21 -4.96 7.39
CA ALA A 184 5.63 -3.80 6.73
C ALA A 184 4.53 -4.28 5.78
N VAL A 185 3.34 -3.71 5.91
CA VAL A 185 2.26 -3.90 4.93
C VAL A 185 2.04 -2.58 4.23
N VAL A 186 2.41 -2.55 2.95
CA VAL A 186 2.63 -1.30 2.20
C VAL A 186 1.56 -1.15 1.12
N PRO A 187 1.21 0.07 0.67
CA PRO A 187 0.02 0.27 -0.14
C PRO A 187 0.02 -0.50 -1.47
N SER A 188 1.18 -0.61 -2.10
CA SER A 188 1.30 -1.36 -3.35
C SER A 188 1.19 -2.88 -3.12
N THR A 189 1.51 -3.39 -1.92
CA THR A 189 1.24 -4.79 -1.54
C THR A 189 -0.27 -5.06 -1.50
N TRP A 190 -1.06 -4.11 -0.99
CA TRP A 190 -2.53 -4.18 -1.06
C TRP A 190 -3.07 -4.21 -2.48
N ASN A 191 -2.62 -3.28 -3.32
CA ASN A 191 -3.22 -3.11 -4.63
C ASN A 191 -2.73 -4.13 -5.68
N ALA A 192 -1.45 -4.54 -5.59
CA ALA A 192 -0.80 -5.40 -6.57
C ALA A 192 -0.58 -6.85 -6.08
N GLY A 193 -0.95 -7.14 -4.82
CA GLY A 193 -0.86 -8.49 -4.27
C GLY A 193 -1.63 -9.51 -5.11
N PRO A 194 -1.14 -10.75 -5.22
CA PRO A 194 -1.78 -11.77 -6.02
C PRO A 194 -3.09 -12.26 -5.38
N ARG A 195 -3.66 -13.30 -5.97
CA ARG A 195 -4.80 -14.04 -5.40
C ARG A 195 -4.46 -14.62 -4.03
N ASP A 196 -5.47 -14.72 -3.18
CA ASP A 196 -5.37 -15.42 -1.89
C ASP A 196 -5.80 -16.88 -2.02
N ALA A 197 -5.93 -17.59 -0.89
CA ALA A 197 -6.33 -19.00 -0.86
C ALA A 197 -7.77 -19.24 -1.35
N GLU A 198 -8.62 -18.20 -1.30
CA GLU A 198 -9.99 -18.22 -1.84
C GLU A 198 -10.04 -17.80 -3.33
N ASN A 199 -8.87 -17.65 -3.96
CA ASN A 199 -8.70 -17.23 -5.34
C ASN A 199 -9.28 -15.82 -5.63
N GLN A 200 -9.41 -14.96 -4.59
CA GLN A 200 -9.90 -13.60 -4.74
C GLN A 200 -8.80 -12.71 -5.34
N ALA A 201 -9.10 -12.07 -6.47
CA ALA A 201 -8.20 -11.17 -7.18
C ALA A 201 -7.85 -9.91 -6.37
N GLY A 202 -6.61 -9.44 -6.51
CA GLY A 202 -6.21 -8.13 -6.00
C GLY A 202 -6.77 -6.97 -6.83
N PRO A 203 -6.73 -5.72 -6.33
CA PRO A 203 -7.26 -4.56 -7.04
C PRO A 203 -6.71 -4.34 -8.46
N TYR A 204 -5.43 -4.62 -8.73
CA TYR A 204 -4.86 -4.48 -10.08
C TYR A 204 -5.50 -5.46 -11.06
N GLU A 205 -5.57 -6.74 -10.67
CA GLU A 205 -6.15 -7.78 -11.48
C GLU A 205 -7.65 -7.54 -11.70
N ALA A 206 -8.38 -7.23 -10.64
CA ALA A 206 -9.80 -6.93 -10.70
C ALA A 206 -10.11 -5.71 -11.59
N ALA A 207 -9.27 -4.66 -11.54
CA ALA A 207 -9.44 -3.48 -12.39
C ALA A 207 -9.18 -3.78 -13.87
N LEU A 208 -8.21 -4.65 -14.20
CA LEU A 208 -8.00 -5.08 -15.59
C LEU A 208 -9.08 -6.03 -16.11
N GLN A 209 -9.77 -6.74 -15.22
CA GLN A 209 -10.95 -7.55 -15.57
C GLN A 209 -12.20 -6.70 -15.79
N ASP A 210 -12.24 -5.47 -15.24
CA ASP A 210 -13.39 -4.58 -15.32
C ASP A 210 -13.47 -3.83 -16.67
N ASN A 211 -14.20 -4.43 -17.62
CA ASN A 211 -14.60 -3.79 -18.87
C ASN A 211 -13.42 -3.24 -19.73
N HIS A 212 -12.31 -3.96 -19.75
CA HIS A 212 -11.17 -3.66 -20.61
C HIS A 212 -11.27 -4.35 -21.98
N GLN A 213 -10.89 -3.65 -23.04
CA GLN A 213 -10.72 -4.20 -24.39
C GLN A 213 -9.37 -3.74 -24.93
N LEU A 214 -8.58 -4.66 -25.47
CA LEU A 214 -7.32 -4.35 -26.12
C LEU A 214 -7.57 -4.10 -27.61
N HIS A 215 -7.20 -2.92 -28.10
CA HIS A 215 -7.24 -2.64 -29.52
C HIS A 215 -6.12 -3.37 -30.27
N ASP A 216 -4.88 -3.26 -29.78
CA ASP A 216 -3.71 -3.98 -30.30
C ASP A 216 -2.95 -4.64 -29.14
N PRO A 217 -2.96 -5.98 -29.03
CA PRO A 217 -2.20 -6.70 -28.00
C PRO A 217 -0.69 -6.45 -28.02
N LYS A 218 -0.12 -6.00 -29.14
CA LYS A 218 1.31 -5.63 -29.23
C LYS A 218 1.60 -4.24 -28.68
N GLN A 219 0.57 -3.43 -28.44
CA GLN A 219 0.64 -2.08 -27.90
C GLN A 219 -0.38 -1.89 -26.76
N PRO A 220 -0.17 -2.53 -25.59
CA PRO A 220 -1.19 -2.67 -24.54
C PRO A 220 -1.41 -1.39 -23.71
N ILE A 221 -1.66 -0.25 -24.35
CA ILE A 221 -1.82 1.06 -23.70
C ILE A 221 -3.00 1.09 -22.73
N GLU A 222 -4.05 0.30 -22.98
CA GLU A 222 -5.23 0.20 -22.12
C GLU A 222 -4.87 -0.44 -20.78
N ILE A 223 -4.00 -1.46 -20.78
CA ILE A 223 -3.45 -2.06 -19.54
C ILE A 223 -2.62 -1.02 -18.79
N LEU A 224 -1.72 -0.33 -19.49
CA LEU A 224 -0.84 0.68 -18.89
C LEU A 224 -1.63 1.80 -18.23
N ARG A 225 -2.70 2.31 -18.86
CA ARG A 225 -3.55 3.37 -18.30
C ARG A 225 -4.13 2.98 -16.95
N THR A 226 -4.70 1.78 -16.84
CA THR A 226 -5.31 1.32 -15.60
C THR A 226 -4.26 1.05 -14.54
N ILE A 227 -3.19 0.32 -14.85
CA ILE A 227 -2.12 0.03 -13.89
C ILE A 227 -1.44 1.31 -13.39
N HIS A 228 -1.09 2.24 -14.29
CA HIS A 228 -0.48 3.51 -13.88
C HIS A 228 -1.41 4.40 -13.05
N SER A 229 -2.74 4.27 -13.19
CA SER A 229 -3.67 5.03 -12.35
C SER A 229 -3.55 4.71 -10.86
N PHE A 230 -3.08 3.51 -10.52
CA PHE A 230 -2.78 3.11 -9.14
C PHE A 230 -1.41 3.61 -8.64
N ASP A 231 -0.58 4.17 -9.51
CA ASP A 231 0.78 4.61 -9.18
C ASP A 231 1.63 3.49 -8.53
N PRO A 232 1.97 2.41 -9.27
CA PRO A 232 2.68 1.26 -8.71
C PRO A 232 4.09 1.61 -8.22
N CYS A 233 4.46 1.14 -7.03
CA CYS A 233 5.85 1.12 -6.56
C CYS A 233 6.23 -0.31 -6.12
N ILE A 234 6.89 -1.07 -6.99
CA ILE A 234 7.22 -2.48 -6.72
C ILE A 234 8.37 -2.61 -5.70
N ALA A 235 9.34 -1.69 -5.70
CA ALA A 235 10.36 -1.63 -4.66
C ALA A 235 9.73 -1.45 -3.26
N CYS A 236 8.70 -0.59 -3.18
CA CYS A 236 7.91 -0.40 -1.96
C CYS A 236 7.07 -1.63 -1.61
N ALA A 237 6.77 -2.52 -2.56
CA ALA A 237 5.81 -3.61 -2.36
C ALA A 237 6.47 -4.93 -1.96
N VAL A 238 7.69 -5.20 -2.45
CA VAL A 238 8.45 -6.43 -2.16
C VAL A 238 9.53 -6.23 -1.10
N HIS A 239 10.00 -4.99 -0.89
CA HIS A 239 11.07 -4.66 0.07
C HIS A 239 12.40 -5.39 -0.18
N VAL A 240 12.68 -5.81 -1.42
CA VAL A 240 13.90 -6.58 -1.71
C VAL A 240 15.14 -5.79 -1.34
N THR A 241 15.94 -6.37 -0.47
CA THR A 241 17.33 -6.00 -0.22
C THR A 241 18.21 -7.19 -0.53
N ASP A 242 19.38 -6.94 -1.12
CA ASP A 242 20.43 -7.96 -1.26
C ASP A 242 20.95 -8.33 0.15
N PRO A 243 20.98 -9.62 0.55
CA PRO A 243 21.56 -10.04 1.81
C PRO A 243 23.06 -9.70 1.94
N ASP A 244 23.77 -9.52 0.82
CA ASP A 244 25.20 -9.20 0.78
C ASP A 244 25.48 -7.69 0.52
N GLY A 245 24.44 -6.88 0.33
CA GLY A 245 24.55 -5.42 0.15
C GLY A 245 25.11 -4.98 -1.22
N GLU A 246 25.15 -5.87 -2.20
CA GLU A 246 25.65 -5.59 -3.55
C GLU A 246 24.66 -4.74 -4.38
N GLU A 247 25.18 -4.07 -5.41
CA GLU A 247 24.41 -3.18 -6.30
C GLU A 247 23.47 -4.02 -7.20
N LEU A 248 22.17 -4.07 -6.85
CA LEU A 248 21.18 -4.95 -7.49
C LEU A 248 20.90 -4.62 -8.97
N VAL A 249 20.99 -3.36 -9.40
CA VAL A 249 20.72 -2.93 -10.78
C VAL A 249 21.52 -1.68 -11.14
N GLN A 250 22.39 -1.79 -12.15
CA GLN A 250 23.02 -0.65 -12.82
C GLN A 250 22.32 -0.39 -14.17
N VAL A 251 21.57 0.70 -14.29
CA VAL A 251 20.96 1.11 -15.57
C VAL A 251 21.87 2.12 -16.26
N GLN A 252 22.59 1.68 -17.30
CA GLN A 252 23.23 2.60 -18.24
C GLN A 252 22.18 3.15 -19.21
N ILE A 253 21.87 4.44 -19.07
CA ILE A 253 21.10 5.18 -20.06
C ILE A 253 22.09 5.65 -21.14
N ARG A 254 21.86 5.23 -22.39
CA ARG A 254 22.54 5.80 -23.57
C ARG A 254 21.86 7.07 -24.04
#